data_AF-A0A0A3XPY0-F1
#
_entry.id   AF-A0A0A3XPY0-F1
#
_cell.length_a   1.000
_cell.length_b   1.000
_cell.length_c   1.000
_cell.angle_alpha   90.00
_cell.angle_beta   90.00
_cell.angle_gamma   90.00
#
_symmetry.space_group_name_H-M   'P 1'
#
loop_
_entity.id
_entity.type
_entity.pdbx_description
1 polymer ?
#
loop_
_entity_poly.entity_id
_entity_poly.type
_entity_poly.pdbx_seq_one_letter_code
_entity_poly.pdbx_strand_id
1 'polypeptide(L)'
;MTDRNHADLRQGIVDTCKEMNRNGLNQGTSGNLSHRIPNGMLITPTSLPYERMRPEDIVAMDFAANYQGNHRPSSEWRFHRDILRARDDINVVLHTHSTFSTILAVHERGIPCFHYMVAVAGGNDIRCSPYACFGTQALSDYAVNALEGRNACLLGHHGLIVTAQTFEKALWLAVEVETLAKMYVHALAIGEPPRLSETDMAQVHEQMKRMGYGQAPDLDDVGDVPRAMPQSKLASH
;
A
#
# COMPACT_ATOMS: atom_id res chain seq x y z
N MET A 1 6.92 -32.60 4.55
CA MET A 1 6.83 -31.81 3.31
C MET A 1 5.69 -30.81 3.53
N THR A 2 5.83 -29.50 3.59
CA THR A 2 6.93 -28.53 3.37
C THR A 2 6.40 -27.22 3.96
N ASP A 3 6.97 -26.66 5.06
CA ASP A 3 6.83 -25.21 5.39
C ASP A 3 7.62 -24.75 6.65
N ARG A 4 8.86 -25.19 6.82
CA ARG A 4 9.82 -24.57 7.74
C ARG A 4 10.94 -24.07 6.84
N ASN A 5 11.18 -22.80 6.63
CA ASN A 5 11.06 -21.68 7.54
C ASN A 5 10.96 -20.46 6.62
N HIS A 6 9.77 -19.87 6.42
CA HIS A 6 9.61 -18.61 5.68
C HIS A 6 10.28 -17.43 6.43
N ALA A 7 11.50 -17.63 6.92
CA ALA A 7 12.23 -16.80 7.85
C ALA A 7 12.42 -15.41 7.26
N ASP A 8 12.83 -15.34 5.99
CA ASP A 8 13.05 -14.07 5.29
C ASP A 8 11.75 -13.29 5.13
N LEU A 9 10.63 -13.96 4.82
CA LEU A 9 9.33 -13.30 4.71
C LEU A 9 8.81 -12.86 6.08
N ARG A 10 8.98 -13.69 7.12
CA ARG A 10 8.60 -13.35 8.49
C ARG A 10 9.40 -12.16 9.00
N GLN A 11 10.70 -12.14 8.73
CA GLN A 11 11.59 -11.03 9.04
C GLN A 11 11.19 -9.78 8.26
N GLY A 12 10.91 -9.90 6.95
CA GLY A 12 10.42 -8.80 6.12
C GLY A 12 9.11 -8.20 6.63
N ILE A 13 8.17 -9.01 7.12
CA ILE A 13 6.95 -8.52 7.78
C ILE A 13 7.30 -7.71 9.03
N VAL A 14 8.16 -8.24 9.91
CA VAL A 14 8.58 -7.56 11.14
C VAL A 14 9.25 -6.22 10.84
N ASP A 15 10.19 -6.21 9.90
CA ASP A 15 10.94 -5.00 9.54
C ASP A 15 10.03 -3.95 8.91
N THR A 16 9.12 -4.36 8.03
CA THR A 16 8.15 -3.45 7.41
C THR A 16 7.20 -2.85 8.45
N CYS A 17 6.70 -3.65 9.41
CA CYS A 17 5.87 -3.14 10.49
C CYS A 17 6.61 -2.12 11.37
N LYS A 18 7.88 -2.37 11.71
CA LYS A 18 8.70 -1.39 12.44
C LYS A 18 8.89 -0.11 11.64
N GLU A 19 9.12 -0.23 10.33
CA GLU A 19 9.30 0.92 9.46
C GLU A 19 8.00 1.72 9.28
N MET A 20 6.83 1.07 9.25
CA MET A 20 5.53 1.75 9.28
C MET A 20 5.39 2.66 10.50
N ASN A 21 5.80 2.19 11.68
CA ASN A 21 5.79 3.00 12.91
C ASN A 21 6.79 4.16 12.82
N ARG A 22 8.01 3.93 12.30
CA ARG A 22 9.03 4.99 12.13
C ARG A 22 8.59 6.10 11.19
N ASN A 23 7.85 5.76 10.13
CA ASN A 23 7.30 6.73 9.18
C ASN A 23 6.02 7.42 9.68
N GLY A 24 5.54 7.09 10.88
CA GLY A 24 4.31 7.68 11.44
C GLY A 24 3.03 7.21 10.76
N LEU A 25 3.09 6.16 9.95
CA LEU A 25 1.90 5.58 9.28
C LEU A 25 0.98 4.85 10.25
N ASN A 26 1.51 4.42 11.39
CA ASN A 26 0.78 3.60 12.34
C ASN A 26 1.09 4.04 13.77
N GLN A 27 0.08 3.98 14.65
CA GLN A 27 0.22 4.29 16.06
C GLN A 27 -0.05 3.03 16.89
N GLY A 28 1.00 2.49 17.52
CA GLY A 28 0.87 1.29 18.35
C GLY A 28 0.68 0.02 17.51
N THR A 29 -0.51 -0.58 17.58
CA THR A 29 -0.84 -1.91 17.03
C THR A 29 -2.07 -1.91 16.12
N SER A 30 -2.47 -0.76 15.57
CA SER A 30 -3.70 -0.66 14.77
C SER A 30 -3.55 -1.28 13.37
N GLY A 31 -2.42 -1.06 12.71
CA GLY A 31 -2.12 -1.66 11.41
C GLY A 31 -1.86 -3.18 11.46
N ASN A 32 -1.78 -3.78 10.27
CA ASN A 32 -1.40 -5.18 10.08
C ASN A 32 -0.85 -5.41 8.67
N LEU A 33 -0.08 -6.49 8.51
CA LEU A 33 0.60 -6.78 7.26
C LEU A 33 0.59 -8.28 6.99
N SER A 34 0.36 -8.65 5.73
CA SER A 34 0.47 -10.04 5.28
C SER A 34 1.35 -10.18 4.04
N HIS A 35 1.93 -11.36 3.88
CA HIS A 35 2.62 -11.79 2.65
C HIS A 35 2.07 -13.14 2.18
N ARG A 36 1.80 -13.29 0.88
CA ARG A 36 1.38 -14.55 0.25
C ARG A 36 2.45 -15.63 0.43
N ILE A 37 2.01 -16.85 0.71
CA ILE A 37 2.82 -18.07 0.62
C ILE A 37 2.04 -19.11 -0.20
N PRO A 38 2.64 -20.24 -0.61
CA PRO A 38 1.89 -21.29 -1.28
C PRO A 38 0.65 -21.69 -0.47
N ASN A 39 -0.53 -21.64 -1.11
CA ASN A 39 -1.83 -22.00 -0.52
C ASN A 39 -2.30 -21.14 0.67
N GLY A 40 -1.69 -19.98 0.93
CA GLY A 40 -2.08 -19.14 2.06
C GLY A 40 -1.32 -17.83 2.19
N MET A 41 -1.15 -17.37 3.43
CA MET A 41 -0.41 -16.18 3.78
C MET A 41 0.28 -16.29 5.14
N LEU A 42 1.31 -15.47 5.32
CA LEU A 42 1.83 -15.08 6.62
C LEU A 42 1.17 -13.75 7.00
N ILE A 43 0.76 -13.58 8.24
CA ILE A 43 0.13 -12.35 8.73
C ILE A 43 0.60 -12.00 10.14
N THR A 44 0.69 -10.71 10.44
CA THR A 44 0.95 -10.21 11.79
C THR A 44 -0.06 -10.77 12.80
N PRO A 45 0.37 -11.10 14.03
CA PRO A 45 -0.52 -11.51 15.11
C PRO A 45 -1.37 -10.33 15.61
N THR A 46 -2.49 -10.63 16.26
CA THR A 46 -3.33 -9.59 16.86
C THR A 46 -2.64 -8.94 18.07
N SER A 47 -2.74 -7.61 18.15
CA SER A 47 -2.44 -6.81 19.35
C SER A 47 -1.01 -6.93 19.92
N LEU A 48 -0.04 -7.42 19.13
CA LEU A 48 1.37 -7.48 19.54
C LEU A 48 2.11 -6.21 19.10
N PRO A 49 2.73 -5.45 20.03
CA PRO A 49 3.54 -4.30 19.66
C PRO A 49 4.66 -4.66 18.70
N TYR A 50 4.76 -3.94 17.58
CA TYR A 50 5.75 -4.23 16.53
C TYR A 50 7.20 -4.21 17.03
N GLU A 51 7.50 -3.39 18.04
CA GLU A 51 8.85 -3.33 18.63
C GLU A 51 9.23 -4.62 19.37
N ARG A 52 8.24 -5.37 19.85
CA ARG A 52 8.43 -6.65 20.56
C ARG A 52 8.21 -7.86 19.66
N MET A 53 7.63 -7.65 18.47
CA MET A 53 7.31 -8.70 17.52
C MET A 53 8.59 -9.30 16.92
N ARG A 54 8.63 -10.63 16.90
CA ARG A 54 9.72 -11.42 16.32
C ARG A 54 9.20 -12.27 15.15
N PRO A 55 10.08 -12.76 14.25
CA PRO A 55 9.68 -13.59 13.12
C PRO A 55 8.85 -14.83 13.52
N GLU A 56 9.09 -15.39 14.70
CA GLU A 56 8.37 -16.55 15.24
C GLU A 56 6.93 -16.23 15.66
N ASP A 57 6.62 -14.94 15.89
CA ASP A 57 5.28 -14.49 16.27
C ASP A 57 4.33 -14.37 15.08
N ILE A 58 4.87 -14.30 13.85
CA ILE A 58 4.09 -14.21 12.62
C ILE A 58 3.24 -15.47 12.44
N VAL A 59 1.98 -15.30 12.06
CA VAL A 59 1.02 -16.41 11.97
C VAL A 59 0.93 -16.87 10.52
N ALA A 60 1.09 -18.18 10.29
CA ALA A 60 0.80 -18.77 8.98
C ALA A 60 -0.69 -19.14 8.93
N MET A 61 -1.36 -18.85 7.83
CA MET A 61 -2.78 -19.15 7.65
C MET A 61 -3.07 -19.56 6.21
N ASP A 62 -3.81 -20.64 6.02
CA ASP A 62 -4.24 -21.08 4.70
C ASP A 62 -5.46 -20.28 4.21
N PHE A 63 -5.79 -20.41 2.92
CA PHE A 63 -6.98 -19.76 2.34
C PHE A 63 -8.32 -20.37 2.80
N ALA A 64 -8.30 -21.49 3.53
CA ALA A 64 -9.47 -22.06 4.21
C ALA A 64 -9.66 -21.50 5.64
N ALA A 65 -8.81 -20.56 6.07
CA ALA A 65 -8.80 -19.93 7.39
C ALA A 65 -8.37 -20.85 8.56
N ASN A 66 -7.58 -21.88 8.29
CA ASN A 66 -6.83 -22.59 9.33
C ASN A 66 -5.49 -21.89 9.57
N TYR A 67 -5.09 -21.73 10.83
CA TYR A 67 -3.84 -21.05 11.19
C TYR A 67 -2.90 -21.92 12.02
N GLN A 68 -1.60 -21.61 11.93
CA GLN A 68 -0.53 -22.20 12.73
C GLN A 68 0.36 -21.06 13.26
N GLY A 69 0.67 -21.11 14.55
CA GLY A 69 1.51 -20.12 15.22
C GLY A 69 1.24 -20.09 16.73
N ASN A 70 2.06 -19.32 17.46
CA ASN A 70 1.92 -19.16 18.91
C ASN A 70 0.86 -18.12 19.30
N HIS A 71 0.40 -17.32 18.33
CA HIS A 71 -0.55 -16.24 18.53
C HIS A 71 -1.75 -16.40 17.59
N ARG A 72 -2.84 -15.68 17.91
CA ARG A 72 -3.95 -15.51 16.97
C ARG A 72 -3.53 -14.55 15.85
N PRO A 73 -3.97 -14.78 14.60
CA PRO A 73 -3.75 -13.82 13.52
C PRO A 73 -4.46 -12.49 13.81
N SER A 74 -4.10 -11.42 13.10
CA SER A 74 -4.82 -10.13 13.13
C SER A 74 -6.34 -10.34 13.08
N SER A 75 -7.12 -9.54 13.81
CA SER A 75 -8.59 -9.54 13.74
C SER A 75 -9.13 -9.26 12.33
N GLU A 76 -8.29 -8.73 11.46
CA GLU A 76 -8.63 -8.27 10.12
C GLU A 76 -8.12 -9.18 9.00
N TRP A 77 -7.70 -10.39 9.34
CA TRP A 77 -7.18 -11.39 8.40
C TRP A 77 -8.10 -11.64 7.18
N ARG A 78 -9.41 -11.41 7.29
CA ARG A 78 -10.40 -11.69 6.24
C ARG A 78 -10.11 -10.91 4.96
N PHE A 79 -9.93 -9.59 5.04
CA PHE A 79 -9.64 -8.81 3.83
C PHE A 79 -8.28 -9.15 3.24
N HIS A 80 -7.27 -9.44 4.07
CA HIS A 80 -5.97 -9.90 3.55
C HIS A 80 -6.13 -11.19 2.73
N ARG A 81 -6.85 -12.17 3.29
CA ARG A 81 -7.14 -13.44 2.63
C ARG A 81 -7.88 -13.22 1.31
N ASP A 82 -8.97 -12.46 1.33
CA ASP A 82 -9.86 -12.33 0.18
C ASP A 82 -9.24 -11.48 -0.93
N ILE A 83 -8.50 -10.42 -0.58
CA ILE A 83 -7.70 -9.62 -1.52
C ILE A 83 -6.65 -10.52 -2.21
N LEU A 84 -5.90 -11.32 -1.45
CA LEU A 84 -4.91 -12.25 -2.02
C LEU A 84 -5.57 -13.35 -2.88
N ARG A 85 -6.78 -13.79 -2.55
CA ARG A 85 -7.51 -14.75 -3.40
C ARG A 85 -8.04 -14.14 -4.69
N ALA A 86 -8.41 -12.87 -4.66
CA ALA A 86 -8.96 -12.17 -5.82
C ALA A 86 -7.86 -11.72 -6.81
N ARG A 87 -6.60 -11.64 -6.37
CA ARG A 87 -5.51 -11.04 -7.14
C ARG A 87 -4.21 -11.83 -7.03
N ASP A 88 -3.82 -12.48 -8.12
CA ASP A 88 -2.55 -13.23 -8.20
C ASP A 88 -1.34 -12.35 -8.54
N ASP A 89 -1.56 -11.08 -8.90
CA ASP A 89 -0.51 -10.12 -9.28
C ASP A 89 0.18 -9.44 -8.08
N ILE A 90 -0.28 -9.74 -6.86
CA ILE A 90 0.20 -9.17 -5.60
C ILE A 90 0.63 -10.26 -4.59
N ASN A 91 1.57 -9.89 -3.72
CA ASN A 91 2.03 -10.73 -2.62
C ASN A 91 1.84 -10.07 -1.25
N VAL A 92 1.84 -8.74 -1.17
CA VAL A 92 1.79 -7.99 0.09
C VAL A 92 0.47 -7.26 0.19
N VAL A 93 -0.17 -7.34 1.35
CA VAL A 93 -1.28 -6.48 1.76
C VAL A 93 -0.87 -5.80 3.06
N LEU A 94 -0.90 -4.48 3.06
CA LEU A 94 -0.49 -3.62 4.16
C LEU A 94 -1.69 -2.75 4.55
N HIS A 95 -2.08 -2.80 5.82
CA HIS A 95 -3.15 -1.99 6.37
C HIS A 95 -2.61 -1.06 7.47
N THR A 96 -3.01 0.21 7.43
CA THR A 96 -2.65 1.22 8.43
C THR A 96 -3.84 2.10 8.80
N HIS A 97 -3.73 2.78 9.94
CA HIS A 97 -4.61 3.90 10.31
C HIS A 97 -3.83 5.21 10.20
N SER A 98 -3.23 5.46 9.03
CA SER A 98 -2.43 6.66 8.81
C SER A 98 -3.29 7.92 8.84
N THR A 99 -2.77 9.00 9.41
CA THR A 99 -3.59 10.10 9.95
C THR A 99 -4.45 10.79 8.91
N PHE A 100 -3.87 11.23 7.79
CA PHE A 100 -4.59 11.97 6.75
C PHE A 100 -5.46 11.06 5.90
N SER A 101 -5.03 9.82 5.65
CA SER A 101 -5.85 8.81 4.99
C SER A 101 -7.10 8.50 5.81
N THR A 102 -6.95 8.31 7.13
CA THR A 102 -8.07 8.12 8.06
C THR A 102 -8.95 9.38 8.16
N ILE A 103 -8.39 10.60 8.14
CA ILE A 103 -9.18 11.85 8.10
C ILE A 103 -10.13 11.85 6.89
N LEU A 104 -9.65 11.48 5.70
CA LEU A 104 -10.53 11.38 4.53
C LEU A 104 -11.53 10.23 4.66
N ALA A 105 -11.08 9.10 5.19
CA ALA A 105 -11.90 7.90 5.33
C ALA A 105 -13.07 8.07 6.32
N VAL A 106 -12.91 8.84 7.40
CA VAL A 106 -14.02 9.17 8.33
C VAL A 106 -15.09 10.07 7.70
N HIS A 107 -14.79 10.68 6.55
CA HIS A 107 -15.74 11.40 5.71
C HIS A 107 -16.22 10.56 4.51
N GLU A 108 -15.89 9.27 4.48
CA GLU A 108 -16.15 8.36 3.35
C GLU A 108 -15.71 8.95 1.99
N ARG A 109 -14.62 9.72 2.02
CA ARG A 109 -14.15 10.52 0.89
C ARG A 109 -12.89 9.90 0.27
N GLY A 110 -12.96 9.56 -1.01
CA GLY A 110 -11.78 9.14 -1.78
C GLY A 110 -10.85 10.29 -2.17
N ILE A 111 -9.71 9.95 -2.75
CA ILE A 111 -8.72 10.91 -3.27
C ILE A 111 -8.85 10.95 -4.80
N PRO A 112 -9.30 12.06 -5.42
CA PRO A 112 -9.39 12.19 -6.86
C PRO A 112 -8.01 12.46 -7.49
N CYS A 113 -7.91 12.48 -8.81
CA CYS A 113 -6.72 12.92 -9.56
C CYS A 113 -6.42 14.44 -9.45
N PHE A 114 -6.37 14.98 -8.23
CA PHE A 114 -5.92 16.37 -7.97
C PHE A 114 -4.40 16.53 -8.19
N HIS A 115 -3.66 15.42 -8.16
CA HIS A 115 -2.22 15.35 -8.39
C HIS A 115 -1.89 14.10 -9.23
N TYR A 116 -0.93 14.20 -10.16
CA TYR A 116 -0.63 13.11 -11.10
C TYR A 116 -0.16 11.82 -10.40
N MET A 117 0.52 11.94 -9.25
CA MET A 117 0.99 10.78 -8.47
C MET A 117 -0.14 9.89 -7.95
N VAL A 118 -1.41 10.31 -7.99
CA VAL A 118 -2.53 9.40 -7.72
C VAL A 118 -2.51 8.17 -8.65
N ALA A 119 -1.93 8.30 -9.85
CA ALA A 119 -1.71 7.20 -10.80
C ALA A 119 -0.95 6.00 -10.21
N VAL A 120 -0.09 6.21 -9.21
CA VAL A 120 0.71 5.14 -8.59
C VAL A 120 -0.14 4.13 -7.82
N ALA A 121 -1.37 4.51 -7.45
CA ALA A 121 -2.39 3.61 -6.92
C ALA A 121 -3.07 2.76 -8.02
N GLY A 122 -2.62 2.81 -9.27
CA GLY A 122 -3.08 1.97 -10.38
C GLY A 122 -4.26 2.51 -11.17
N GLY A 123 -4.77 3.70 -10.87
CA GLY A 123 -5.89 4.31 -11.58
C GLY A 123 -5.95 5.83 -11.41
N ASN A 124 -7.11 6.43 -11.65
CA ASN A 124 -7.27 7.89 -11.62
C ASN A 124 -7.76 8.43 -10.27
N ASP A 125 -7.90 7.55 -9.27
CA ASP A 125 -8.39 7.86 -7.94
C ASP A 125 -7.94 6.80 -6.94
N ILE A 126 -8.09 7.12 -5.65
CA ILE A 126 -8.04 6.17 -4.53
C ILE A 126 -9.42 6.17 -3.91
N ARG A 127 -10.13 5.05 -4.07
CA ARG A 127 -11.53 4.93 -3.63
C ARG A 127 -11.62 4.80 -2.12
N CYS A 128 -12.71 5.28 -1.53
CA CYS A 128 -13.08 4.96 -0.15
C CYS A 128 -14.21 3.94 -0.17
N SER A 129 -14.03 2.82 0.51
CA SER A 129 -15.09 1.83 0.71
C SER A 129 -16.13 2.36 1.70
N PRO A 130 -17.39 1.89 1.62
CA PRO A 130 -18.35 2.10 2.71
C PRO A 130 -17.85 1.51 4.03
N TYR A 131 -18.35 2.02 5.15
CA TYR A 131 -18.09 1.43 6.46
C TYR A 131 -18.71 0.03 6.60
N ALA A 132 -17.95 -0.86 7.22
CA ALA A 132 -18.42 -2.08 7.86
C ALA A 132 -17.54 -2.37 9.08
N CYS A 133 -18.10 -3.05 10.09
CA CYS A 133 -17.37 -3.35 11.31
C CYS A 133 -16.09 -4.16 11.02
N PHE A 134 -14.99 -3.82 11.70
CA PHE A 134 -13.69 -4.48 11.49
C PHE A 134 -13.77 -6.00 11.67
N GLY A 135 -12.98 -6.73 10.89
CA GLY A 135 -12.95 -8.20 10.92
C GLY A 135 -14.21 -8.89 10.39
N THR A 136 -15.22 -8.17 9.86
CA THR A 136 -16.39 -8.79 9.23
C THR A 136 -16.15 -9.17 7.76
N GLN A 137 -16.96 -10.09 7.23
CA GLN A 137 -16.93 -10.41 5.80
C GLN A 137 -17.37 -9.21 4.94
N ALA A 138 -18.34 -8.42 5.40
CA ALA A 138 -18.81 -7.24 4.67
C ALA A 138 -17.68 -6.22 4.43
N LEU A 139 -16.81 -5.96 5.42
CA LEU A 139 -15.64 -5.11 5.24
C LEU A 139 -14.68 -5.68 4.18
N SER A 140 -14.49 -7.01 4.20
CA SER A 140 -13.67 -7.72 3.21
C SER A 140 -14.19 -7.50 1.79
N ASP A 141 -15.48 -7.72 1.58
CA ASP A 141 -16.12 -7.59 0.27
C ASP A 141 -16.04 -6.14 -0.25
N TYR A 142 -16.24 -5.14 0.61
CA TYR A 142 -16.09 -3.73 0.27
C TYR A 142 -14.64 -3.35 -0.06
N ALA A 143 -13.66 -3.87 0.68
CA ALA A 143 -12.25 -3.63 0.40
C ALA A 143 -11.82 -4.21 -0.95
N VAL A 144 -12.24 -5.45 -1.27
CA VAL A 144 -11.95 -6.10 -2.55
C VAL A 144 -12.54 -5.29 -3.71
N ASN A 145 -13.80 -4.86 -3.60
CA ASN A 145 -14.43 -4.03 -4.64
C ASN A 145 -13.73 -2.68 -4.82
N ALA A 146 -13.39 -1.99 -3.73
CA ALA A 146 -12.68 -0.72 -3.77
C ALA A 146 -11.30 -0.84 -4.45
N LEU A 147 -10.66 -2.01 -4.35
CA LEU A 147 -9.36 -2.33 -4.97
C LEU A 147 -9.44 -2.83 -6.42
N GLU A 148 -10.63 -2.93 -7.04
CA GLU A 148 -10.74 -3.33 -8.44
C GLU A 148 -10.00 -2.35 -9.37
N GLY A 149 -8.89 -2.81 -9.97
CA GLY A 149 -8.01 -1.96 -10.77
C GLY A 149 -7.29 -0.89 -9.97
N ARG A 150 -7.10 -1.07 -8.65
CA ARG A 150 -6.36 -0.18 -7.75
C ARG A 150 -5.42 -0.96 -6.85
N ASN A 151 -4.33 -0.34 -6.41
CA ASN A 151 -3.37 -0.87 -5.44
C ASN A 151 -3.50 -0.19 -4.07
N ALA A 152 -4.42 0.76 -3.93
CA ALA A 152 -4.72 1.38 -2.66
C ALA A 152 -6.22 1.72 -2.56
N CYS A 153 -6.79 1.59 -1.37
CA CYS A 153 -8.13 2.10 -1.05
C CYS A 153 -8.20 2.56 0.40
N LEU A 154 -9.10 3.51 0.66
CA LEU A 154 -9.50 3.90 2.01
C LEU A 154 -10.67 3.02 2.47
N LEU A 155 -10.80 2.83 3.77
CA LEU A 155 -11.89 2.12 4.43
C LEU A 155 -12.70 3.11 5.25
N GLY A 156 -13.98 3.30 4.92
CA GLY A 156 -14.86 4.25 5.60
C GLY A 156 -14.79 4.13 7.13
N HIS A 157 -14.59 5.27 7.81
CA HIS A 157 -14.39 5.35 9.27
C HIS A 157 -13.26 4.48 9.86
N HIS A 158 -12.24 4.13 9.07
CA HIS A 158 -11.26 3.14 9.48
C HIS A 158 -9.82 3.51 9.12
N GLY A 159 -9.39 3.32 7.86
CA GLY A 159 -7.97 3.45 7.52
C GLY A 159 -7.66 3.23 6.05
N LEU A 160 -6.43 2.78 5.77
CA LEU A 160 -5.86 2.60 4.44
C LEU A 160 -5.51 1.12 4.23
N ILE A 161 -5.80 0.59 3.04
CA ILE A 161 -5.20 -0.65 2.54
C ILE A 161 -4.35 -0.34 1.33
N VAL A 162 -3.16 -0.93 1.26
CA VAL A 162 -2.26 -0.94 0.11
C VAL A 162 -1.90 -2.37 -0.26
N THR A 163 -1.79 -2.64 -1.57
CA THR A 163 -1.33 -3.93 -2.11
C THR A 163 -0.12 -3.75 -3.03
N ALA A 164 0.83 -4.68 -2.99
CA ALA A 164 2.00 -4.67 -3.85
C ALA A 164 2.63 -6.05 -4.04
N GLN A 165 3.64 -6.13 -4.91
CA GLN A 165 4.41 -7.35 -5.12
C GLN A 165 5.52 -7.59 -4.09
N THR A 166 6.05 -6.53 -3.48
CA THR A 166 7.15 -6.60 -2.50
C THR A 166 6.85 -5.70 -1.31
N PHE A 167 7.55 -5.92 -0.20
CA PHE A 167 7.41 -5.12 1.01
C PHE A 167 7.78 -3.66 0.78
N GLU A 168 8.87 -3.40 0.05
CA GLU A 168 9.37 -2.06 -0.25
C GLU A 168 8.34 -1.26 -1.07
N LYS A 169 7.74 -1.89 -2.08
CA LYS A 169 6.68 -1.26 -2.88
C LYS A 169 5.42 -0.99 -2.06
N ALA A 170 5.02 -1.90 -1.17
CA ALA A 170 3.86 -1.72 -0.31
C ALA A 170 4.07 -0.55 0.67
N LEU A 171 5.24 -0.50 1.32
CA LEU A 171 5.57 0.56 2.25
C LEU A 171 5.68 1.92 1.54
N TRP A 172 6.38 1.97 0.40
CA TRP A 172 6.49 3.19 -0.41
C TRP A 172 5.11 3.71 -0.83
N LEU A 173 4.25 2.83 -1.33
CA LEU A 173 2.90 3.23 -1.75
C LEU A 173 2.05 3.70 -0.56
N ALA A 174 2.18 3.08 0.62
CA ALA A 174 1.50 3.55 1.82
C ALA A 174 1.96 4.96 2.25
N VAL A 175 3.26 5.25 2.18
CA VAL A 175 3.80 6.59 2.44
C VAL A 175 3.32 7.61 1.41
N GLU A 176 3.30 7.22 0.13
CA GLU A 176 2.87 8.10 -0.96
C GLU A 176 1.37 8.44 -0.85
N VAL A 177 0.52 7.44 -0.56
CA VAL A 177 -0.93 7.66 -0.36
C VAL A 177 -1.20 8.56 0.84
N GLU A 178 -0.49 8.36 1.96
CA GLU A 178 -0.62 9.25 3.11
C GLU A 178 -0.17 10.69 2.79
N THR A 179 0.87 10.85 1.97
CA THR A 179 1.34 12.15 1.50
C THR A 179 0.31 12.83 0.60
N LEU A 180 -0.28 12.09 -0.35
CA LEU A 180 -1.37 12.56 -1.20
C LEU A 180 -2.61 12.93 -0.38
N ALA A 181 -2.97 12.12 0.62
CA ALA A 181 -4.07 12.42 1.52
C ALA A 181 -3.83 13.72 2.29
N LYS A 182 -2.61 13.92 2.81
CA LYS A 182 -2.21 15.16 3.50
C LYS A 182 -2.30 16.38 2.59
N MET A 183 -1.77 16.28 1.38
CA MET A 183 -1.84 17.36 0.39
C MET A 183 -3.29 17.69 0.03
N TYR A 184 -4.13 16.67 -0.18
CA TYR A 184 -5.53 16.86 -0.53
C TYR A 184 -6.32 17.52 0.60
N VAL A 185 -6.16 17.04 1.84
CA VAL A 185 -6.78 17.66 3.03
C VAL A 185 -6.39 19.14 3.16
N HIS A 186 -5.11 19.48 2.96
CA HIS A 186 -4.67 20.86 2.99
C HIS A 186 -5.16 21.69 1.79
N ALA A 187 -5.24 21.11 0.60
CA ALA A 187 -5.82 21.77 -0.57
C ALA A 187 -7.30 22.13 -0.33
N LEU A 188 -8.06 21.22 0.28
CA LEU A 188 -9.47 21.44 0.64
C LEU A 188 -9.68 22.61 1.60
N ALA A 189 -8.68 22.98 2.41
CA ALA A 189 -8.74 24.17 3.26
C ALA A 189 -8.69 25.49 2.46
N ILE A 190 -8.16 25.46 1.24
CA ILE A 190 -8.18 26.57 0.29
C ILE A 190 -9.47 26.51 -0.56
N GLY A 191 -9.88 25.31 -0.98
CA GLY A 191 -11.08 25.04 -1.76
C GLY A 191 -10.98 23.69 -2.46
N GLU A 192 -12.00 23.30 -3.24
CA GLU A 192 -11.92 22.07 -4.05
C GLU A 192 -10.83 22.22 -5.13
N PRO A 193 -9.76 21.40 -5.13
CA PRO A 193 -8.73 21.52 -6.16
C PRO A 193 -9.27 21.02 -7.51
N PRO A 194 -8.84 21.64 -8.63
CA PRO A 194 -9.15 21.11 -9.96
C PRO A 194 -8.56 19.72 -10.13
N ARG A 195 -9.17 18.93 -11.00
CA ARG A 195 -8.76 17.55 -11.29
C ARG A 195 -8.11 17.50 -12.66
N LEU A 196 -7.09 16.65 -12.80
CA LEU A 196 -6.52 16.33 -14.10
C LEU A 196 -7.58 15.66 -14.98
N SER A 197 -7.55 15.95 -16.28
CA SER A 197 -8.47 15.32 -17.22
C SER A 197 -8.13 13.85 -17.43
N GLU A 198 -9.07 13.08 -18.01
CA GLU A 198 -8.79 11.69 -18.38
C GLU A 198 -7.62 11.58 -19.36
N THR A 199 -7.49 12.54 -20.28
CA THR A 199 -6.37 12.63 -21.22
C THR A 199 -5.04 12.83 -20.51
N ASP A 200 -4.98 13.76 -19.55
CA ASP A 200 -3.76 14.03 -18.80
C ASP A 200 -3.35 12.80 -17.98
N MET A 201 -4.31 12.15 -17.32
CA MET A 201 -4.04 10.94 -16.55
C MET A 201 -3.62 9.77 -17.45
N ALA A 202 -4.18 9.65 -18.66
CA ALA A 202 -3.76 8.63 -19.62
C ALA A 202 -2.29 8.82 -20.05
N GLN A 203 -1.85 10.07 -20.26
CA GLN A 203 -0.44 10.39 -20.53
C GLN A 203 0.45 10.02 -19.35
N VAL A 204 0.03 10.34 -18.12
CA VAL A 204 0.76 9.96 -16.89
C VAL A 204 0.92 8.44 -16.77
N HIS A 205 -0.14 7.67 -16.99
CA HIS A 205 -0.08 6.21 -16.94
C HIS A 205 0.87 5.63 -17.99
N GLU A 206 0.84 6.17 -19.21
CA GLU A 206 1.76 5.74 -20.27
C GLU A 206 3.21 6.09 -19.92
N GLN A 207 3.45 7.27 -19.36
CA GLN A 207 4.74 7.71 -18.90
C GLN A 207 5.29 6.81 -17.77
N MET A 208 4.47 6.49 -16.76
CA MET A 208 4.86 5.61 -15.66
C MET A 208 5.20 4.19 -16.12
N LYS A 209 4.53 3.67 -17.17
CA LYS A 209 4.89 2.36 -17.77
C LYS A 209 6.25 2.38 -18.44
N ARG A 210 6.66 3.52 -19.02
CA ARG A 210 7.95 3.69 -19.71
C ARG A 210 9.11 3.94 -18.74
N MET A 211 8.82 4.44 -17.54
CA MET A 211 9.85 4.69 -16.52
C MET A 211 10.36 3.37 -15.93
N GLY A 212 11.52 2.91 -16.40
CA GLY A 212 12.37 1.98 -15.67
C GLY A 212 13.09 2.69 -14.51
N TYR A 213 13.58 1.92 -13.52
CA TYR A 213 14.36 2.47 -12.41
C TYR A 213 15.55 3.29 -12.93
N GLY A 214 15.59 4.59 -12.57
CA GLY A 214 16.70 5.49 -12.93
C GLY A 214 16.61 6.15 -14.31
N GLN A 215 15.49 6.05 -15.04
CA GLN A 215 15.31 6.77 -16.31
C GLN A 215 14.16 7.78 -16.24
N ALA A 216 14.46 9.02 -16.63
CA ALA A 216 13.46 10.04 -16.90
C ALA A 216 12.92 9.85 -18.34
N PRO A 217 11.61 9.97 -18.57
CA PRO A 217 11.02 9.86 -19.89
C PRO A 217 11.28 11.14 -20.71
N ASP A 218 11.60 10.98 -21.99
CA ASP A 218 11.62 12.06 -22.98
C ASP A 218 10.21 12.22 -23.56
N LEU A 219 9.48 13.23 -23.10
CA LEU A 219 8.05 13.36 -23.36
C LEU A 219 7.74 13.90 -24.75
N ASP A 220 8.61 14.75 -25.27
CA ASP A 220 8.40 15.44 -26.55
C ASP A 220 9.29 14.84 -27.67
N ASP A 221 10.03 13.77 -27.38
CA ASP A 221 11.04 13.17 -28.28
C ASP A 221 12.05 14.21 -28.79
N VAL A 222 12.30 15.24 -27.96
CA VAL A 222 13.16 16.38 -28.30
C VAL A 222 14.63 16.08 -28.00
N GLY A 223 14.93 14.93 -27.37
CA GLY A 223 16.28 14.50 -27.05
C GLY A 223 16.93 15.30 -25.92
N ASP A 224 16.14 16.08 -25.16
CA ASP A 224 16.59 16.88 -24.01
C ASP A 224 16.60 16.04 -22.73
N VAL A 225 17.33 14.92 -22.81
CA VAL A 225 17.53 14.00 -21.68
C VAL A 225 18.81 14.36 -20.94
N PRO A 226 18.82 14.32 -19.59
CA PRO A 226 20.03 14.53 -18.79
C PRO A 226 21.16 13.60 -19.25
N ARG A 227 22.28 14.18 -19.67
CA ARG A 227 23.47 13.42 -20.06
C ARG A 227 24.49 13.43 -18.93
N ALA A 228 25.07 12.26 -18.65
CA ALA A 228 26.19 12.19 -17.73
C ALA A 228 27.31 13.12 -18.22
N MET A 229 27.88 13.89 -17.30
CA MET A 229 29.05 14.71 -17.62
C MET A 229 30.19 13.82 -18.12
N PRO A 230 30.88 14.19 -19.22
CA PRO A 230 32.03 13.44 -19.70
C PRO A 230 33.10 13.33 -18.60
N GLN A 231 33.67 12.13 -18.40
CA GLN A 231 34.71 11.89 -17.39
C GLN A 231 35.93 12.82 -17.53
N SER A 232 36.21 13.33 -18.73
CA SER A 232 37.28 14.31 -18.97
C SER A 232 37.06 15.67 -18.30
N LYS A 233 35.83 16.00 -17.88
CA LYS A 233 35.48 17.23 -17.17
C LYS A 233 35.39 17.07 -15.64
N LEU A 234 35.57 15.85 -15.12
CA LEU A 234 35.50 15.54 -13.69
C LEU A 234 36.85 15.69 -12.95
N ALA A 235 37.96 15.89 -13.68
CA ALA A 235 39.33 15.91 -13.13
C ALA A 235 39.93 17.31 -12.93
N SER A 236 39.12 18.38 -12.96
CA SER A 236 39.61 19.76 -12.89
C SER A 236 39.13 20.54 -11.67
N HIS A 237 39.00 19.90 -10.50
CA HIS A 237 38.87 20.55 -9.19
C HIS A 237 39.63 19.77 -8.11
#